data_AF-A0A151QM35-F1
#
_entry.id   AF-A0A151QM35-F1
#
_cell.length_a   1.000
_cell.length_b   1.000
_cell.length_c   1.000
_cell.angle_alpha   90.00
_cell.angle_beta   90.00
_cell.angle_gamma   90.00
#
_symmetry.space_group_name_H-M   'P 1'
#
loop_
_entity.id
_entity.type
_entity.pdbx_description
1 polymer ?
#
loop_
_entity_poly.entity_id
_entity_poly.type
_entity_poly.pdbx_seq_one_letter_code
_entity_poly.pdbx_strand_id
1 'polypeptide(L)' 'MGNNHPKLVVIDGDVVMREAIKHVFPDTCHRLCAWHLHKNACENVKSEFSGKHIEGGVEYVCV' A
#
# COMPACT_ATOMS: atom_id res chain seq x y z
N MET A 1 -7.74 -4.51 -27.62
CA MET A 1 -7.06 -4.98 -26.39
C MET A 1 -7.03 -3.81 -25.44
N GLY A 2 -7.64 -3.95 -24.25
CA GLY A 2 -7.97 -2.83 -23.36
C GLY A 2 -6.75 -2.30 -22.60
N ASN A 3 -6.63 -0.97 -22.56
CA ASN A 3 -5.70 -0.21 -21.73
C ASN A 3 -6.06 -0.35 -20.23
N ASN A 4 -5.97 -1.56 -19.69
CA ASN A 4 -6.28 -1.87 -18.30
C ASN A 4 -5.07 -1.65 -17.41
N HIS A 5 -4.56 -0.41 -17.38
CA HIS A 5 -3.52 -0.02 -16.44
C HIS A 5 -4.09 -0.02 -15.02
N PRO A 6 -3.34 -0.50 -14.02
CA PRO A 6 -3.78 -0.45 -12.64
C PRO A 6 -3.97 1.00 -12.19
N LYS A 7 -5.10 1.30 -11.55
CA LYS A 7 -5.35 2.63 -10.97
C LYS A 7 -4.71 2.78 -9.59
N LEU A 8 -4.50 1.66 -8.90
CA LEU A 8 -3.97 1.60 -7.54
C LEU A 8 -3.03 0.40 -7.41
N VAL A 9 -1.87 0.63 -6.83
CA VAL A 9 -0.93 -0.43 -6.44
C VAL A 9 -0.59 -0.27 -4.95
N VAL A 10 -0.63 -1.40 -4.23
CA VAL A 10 -0.30 -1.48 -2.81
C VAL A 10 1.12 -2.03 -2.68
N ILE A 11 2.00 -1.29 -2.00
CA ILE A 11 3.41 -1.65 -1.81
C ILE A 11 3.80 -1.61 -0.34
N ASP A 12 4.84 -2.35 0.03
CA ASP A 12 5.30 -2.45 1.42
C ASP A 12 6.19 -1.27 1.88
N GLY A 13 6.39 -0.27 1.02
CA GLY A 13 7.21 0.91 1.29
C GLY A 13 8.64 0.82 0.77
N ASP A 14 8.97 -0.23 0.02
CA ASP A 14 10.25 -0.36 -0.66
C ASP A 14 10.45 0.75 -1.69
N VAL A 15 11.56 1.48 -1.56
CA VAL A 15 11.87 2.65 -2.39
C VAL A 15 12.15 2.23 -3.84
N VAL A 16 12.82 1.10 -4.05
CA VAL A 16 13.15 0.60 -5.38
C VAL A 16 11.87 0.20 -6.12
N MET A 17 10.97 -0.52 -5.45
CA MET A 17 9.66 -0.89 -5.99
C MET A 17 8.83 0.35 -6.32
N ARG A 18 8.82 1.36 -5.44
CA ARG A 18 8.12 2.62 -5.69
C ARG A 18 8.61 3.32 -6.96
N GLU A 19 9.93 3.42 -7.14
CA GLU A 19 10.49 4.07 -8.33
C GLU A 19 10.26 3.24 -9.60
N ALA A 20 10.33 1.91 -9.52
CA ALA A 20 10.01 1.04 -10.65
C ALA A 20 8.54 1.17 -11.08
N ILE A 21 7.60 1.20 -10.15
CA ILE A 21 6.17 1.34 -10.48
C ILE A 21 5.88 2.74 -11.05
N LYS A 22 6.48 3.81 -10.52
CA LYS A 22 6.36 5.14 -11.13
C LYS A 22 6.87 5.17 -12.58
N HIS A 23 7.91 4.41 -12.88
CA HIS A 23 8.47 4.34 -14.23
C HIS A 23 7.57 3.55 -15.19
N VAL A 24 7.00 2.43 -14.74
CA VAL A 24 6.18 1.54 -15.59
C VAL A 24 4.73 2.00 -15.67
N PHE A 25 4.18 2.56 -14.59
CA PHE A 25 2.80 3.02 -14.46
C PHE A 25 2.74 4.40 -13.78
N PRO A 26 3.07 5.49 -14.50
CA PRO A 26 3.15 6.83 -13.93
C PRO A 26 1.80 7.38 -13.43
N ASP A 27 0.69 6.91 -14.01
CA ASP A 27 -0.66 7.36 -13.66
C ASP A 27 -1.32 6.54 -12.52
N THR A 28 -0.58 5.62 -11.91
CA THR A 28 -1.07 4.75 -10.85
C THR A 28 -0.91 5.41 -9.48
N CYS A 29 -1.95 5.39 -8.66
CA CYS A 29 -1.84 5.77 -7.25
C CYS A 29 -1.09 4.69 -6.45
N HIS A 30 -0.17 5.08 -5.58
CA HIS A 30 0.55 4.15 -4.69
C HIS A 30 0.06 4.29 -3.25
N ARG A 31 -0.21 3.17 -2.58
CA ARG A 31 -0.54 3.14 -1.14
C ARG A 31 0.33 2.14 -0.41
N LEU A 32 0.64 2.42 0.85
CA LEU A 32 1.31 1.45 1.71
C LEU A 32 0.37 0.29 2.05
N CYS A 33 0.92 -0.92 2.12
CA CYS A 33 0.22 -2.07 2.66
C CYS A 33 -0.26 -1.78 4.07
N ALA A 34 -1.57 -1.90 4.29
CA ALA A 34 -2.19 -1.58 5.58
C ALA A 34 -1.63 -2.46 6.71
N TRP A 35 -1.31 -3.73 6.40
CA TRP A 35 -0.73 -4.64 7.38
C TRP A 35 0.67 -4.20 7.82
N HIS A 36 1.55 -3.89 6.87
CA HIS A 36 2.89 -3.40 7.17
C HIS A 36 2.87 -2.05 7.89
N LEU A 37 1.97 -1.14 7.49
CA LEU A 37 1.78 0.13 8.18
C LEU A 37 1.28 -0.07 9.62
N HIS A 38 0.33 -0.98 9.83
CA HIS A 38 -0.18 -1.32 11.16
C HIS A 38 0.93 -1.91 12.04
N LYS A 39 1.68 -2.89 11.52
CA LYS A 39 2.82 -3.49 12.23
C LYS A 39 3.89 -2.45 12.58
N ASN A 40 4.28 -1.61 11.63
CA ASN A 40 5.25 -0.54 11.86
C ASN A 40 4.78 0.43 12.93
N ALA A 41 3.49 0.82 12.91
CA ALA A 41 2.91 1.68 13.92
C ALA A 41 2.91 1.03 15.31
N CYS A 42 2.52 -0.24 15.42
CA CYS A 42 2.57 -0.98 16.68
C CYS A 42 4.00 -1.11 17.26
N GLU A 43 5.01 -1.26 16.40
CA GLU A 43 6.40 -1.42 16.82
C GLU A 43 7.10 -0.09 17.17
N ASN A 44 6.78 0.99 16.45
CA ASN A 44 7.55 2.24 16.51
C ASN A 44 6.80 3.41 17.16
N VAL A 45 5.48 3.34 17.27
CA VAL A 45 4.68 4.35 17.98
C VAL A 45 4.50 3.90 19.42
N LYS A 46 5.16 4.60 20.35
CA LYS A 46 4.90 4.47 21.79
C LYS A 46 3.45 4.90 22.04
N SER A 47 2.63 3.96 22.51
CA SER A 47 1.17 3.95 22.46
C SER A 47 0.45 5.19 22.99
N GLU A 48 -0.54 5.69 22.24
CA GLU A 48 -1.74 6.33 22.81
C GLU A 48 -3.01 6.26 21.92
N PHE A 49 -3.07 5.42 20.87
CA PHE A 49 -4.25 5.34 20.00
C PHE A 49 -4.86 3.93 19.91
N SER A 50 -6.02 3.76 20.55
CA SER A 50 -6.93 2.62 20.37
C SER A 50 -7.81 2.85 19.12
N GLY A 51 -7.37 2.36 17.96
CA GLY A 51 -8.12 2.47 16.69
C GLY A 51 -8.76 1.14 16.27
N LYS A 52 -10.08 1.13 16.07
CA LYS A 52 -10.90 -0.06 15.74
C LYS A 52 -10.64 -0.60 14.33
N HIS A 53 -10.65 -1.93 14.20
CA HIS A 53 -10.49 -2.71 12.98
C HIS A 53 -11.61 -2.43 11.97
N ILE A 54 -11.27 -2.23 10.68
CA ILE A 54 -12.24 -2.17 9.58
C ILE A 54 -11.74 -3.13 8.49
N GLU A 55 -12.40 -4.28 8.36
CA GLU A 55 -12.16 -5.26 7.30
C GLU A 55 -13.08 -4.97 6.12
N GLY A 56 -12.53 -4.38 5.06
CA GLY A 56 -13.21 -4.20 3.78
C GLY A 56 -12.48 -4.99 2.71
N GLY A 57 -13.06 -6.11 2.29
CA GLY A 57 -12.54 -6.97 1.25
C GLY A 57 -12.46 -6.23 -0.10
N VAL A 58 -11.23 -6.00 -0.55
CA VAL A 58 -10.94 -5.65 -1.93
C VAL A 58 -9.72 -6.49 -2.30
N GLU A 59 -9.77 -7.16 -3.45
CA GLU A 59 -8.62 -7.90 -3.96
C GLU A 59 -7.50 -6.88 -4.22
N TYR A 60 -6.45 -6.93 -3.39
CA TYR A 60 -5.28 -6.09 -3.53
C TYR A 60 -4.12 -6.97 -3.97
N VAL A 61 -3.55 -6.66 -5.13
CA VAL A 61 -2.24 -7.19 -5.50
C VAL A 61 -1.22 -6.49 -4.58
N CYS A 62 -0.75 -7.21 -3.57
CA CYS A 62 0.39 -6.83 -2.77
C CYS A 62 1.64 -7.21 -3.58
N VAL A 63 2.41 -6.22 -4.02
CA VAL A 63 3.72 -6.45 -4.64
C VAL A 63 4.81 -6.28 -3.61
#